data_AF-A0A956PIB4-F1
#
_entry.id   AF-A0A956PIB4-F1
#
_cell.length_a   1.000
_cell.length_b   1.000
_cell.length_c   1.000
_cell.angle_alpha   90.00
_cell.angle_beta   90.00
_cell.angle_gamma   90.00
#
_symmetry.space_group_name_H-M   'P 1'
#
loop_
_entity.id
_entity.type
_entity.pdbx_description
1 polymer ?
#
loop_
_entity_poly.entity_id
_entity_poly.type
_entity_poly.pdbx_seq_one_letter_code
_entity_poly.pdbx_strand_id
1 'polypeptide(L)' 'HVKFPHKIHINAGLDCTECHGDVASYSYENFEMKQKPTMGWCVSCHRSKGASQDCTACHH' A
#
# COMPACT_ATOMS: atom_id res chain seq x y z
N HIS A 1 -0.89 4.19 16.70
CA HIS A 1 -1.45 4.74 15.43
C HIS A 1 -0.74 4.04 14.27
N VAL A 2 -1.25 4.06 13.04
CA VAL A 2 -0.56 3.44 11.88
C VAL A 2 -0.26 4.52 10.87
N LYS A 3 1.00 4.57 10.41
CA LYS A 3 1.43 5.46 9.34
C LYS A 3 1.69 4.66 8.08
N PHE A 4 1.39 5.26 6.92
CA PHE A 4 1.68 4.68 5.61
C PHE A 4 2.71 5.56 4.87
N PRO A 5 4.02 5.33 5.07
CA PRO A 5 5.03 6.05 4.32
C PRO A 5 5.07 5.54 2.87
N HIS A 6 4.54 6.33 1.94
CA HIS A 6 4.42 5.91 0.53
C HIS A 6 5.79 5.60 -0.12
N LYS A 7 6.83 6.37 0.22
CA LYS A 7 8.18 6.25 -0.36
C LYS A 7 8.82 4.88 -0.16
N ILE A 8 8.63 4.23 0.99
CA ILE A 8 9.26 2.91 1.24
C ILE A 8 8.68 1.82 0.34
N HIS A 9 7.40 1.95 -0.02
CA HIS A 9 6.67 1.00 -0.85
C HIS A 9 7.12 1.12 -2.31
N ILE A 10 7.25 2.36 -2.81
CA ILE A 10 7.77 2.64 -4.15
C ILE A 10 9.24 2.19 -4.26
N ASN A 11 10.06 2.47 -3.24
CA ASN A 11 11.46 2.05 -3.22
C ASN A 11 11.65 0.52 -3.16
N ALA A 12 10.64 -0.20 -2.67
CA ALA A 12 10.60 -1.67 -2.71
C ALA A 12 10.21 -2.23 -4.09
N GLY A 13 9.98 -1.37 -5.08
CA GLY A 13 9.67 -1.74 -6.47
C GLY A 13 8.19 -2.03 -6.72
N LEU A 14 7.28 -1.56 -5.86
CA LEU A 14 5.85 -1.70 -6.11
C LEU A 14 5.36 -0.71 -7.16
N ASP A 15 4.57 -1.20 -8.11
CA ASP A 15 3.92 -0.35 -9.10
C ASP A 15 2.75 0.41 -8.49
N CYS A 16 2.52 1.64 -8.97
CA CYS A 16 1.41 2.49 -8.54
C CYS A 16 0.06 1.76 -8.65
N THR A 17 -0.07 0.92 -9.67
CA THR A 17 -1.29 0.19 -10.01
C THR A 17 -1.61 -0.97 -9.08
N GLU A 18 -0.63 -1.44 -8.29
CA GLU A 18 -0.84 -2.49 -7.28
C GLU A 18 -1.79 -2.01 -6.17
N CYS A 19 -1.69 -0.73 -5.79
CA CYS A 19 -2.51 -0.12 -4.73
C CYS A 19 -3.66 0.73 -5.29
N HIS A 20 -3.38 1.50 -6.33
CA HIS A 20 -4.31 2.51 -6.82
C HIS A 20 -5.16 2.03 -8.00
N GLY A 21 -4.77 1.02 -8.78
CA GLY A 21 -5.47 0.70 -10.04
C GLY A 21 -4.91 1.50 -11.20
N ASP A 22 -5.70 1.78 -12.24
CA ASP A 22 -5.19 2.47 -13.43
C ASP A 22 -5.03 3.98 -13.21
N VAL A 23 -4.01 4.35 -12.45
CA VAL A 23 -3.69 5.74 -12.09
C VAL A 23 -3.51 6.66 -13.29
N ALA A 24 -3.14 6.11 -14.45
CA ALA A 24 -2.93 6.89 -15.67
C ALA A 24 -4.26 7.35 -16.30
N SER A 25 -5.36 6.64 -16.06
CA SER A 25 -6.69 7.01 -16.55
C SER A 25 -7.53 7.80 -15.54
N TYR A 26 -7.05 7.97 -14.31
CA TYR A 26 -7.75 8.75 -13.29
C TYR A 26 -7.56 10.26 -13.48
N SER A 27 -8.66 10.99 -13.40
CA SER A 27 -8.70 12.41 -13.12
C SER A 27 -8.64 12.65 -11.60
N TYR A 28 -8.39 13.90 -11.21
CA TYR A 28 -8.41 14.28 -9.79
C TYR A 28 -9.76 13.96 -9.11
N GLU A 29 -10.85 13.99 -9.86
CA GLU A 29 -12.22 13.85 -9.34
C GLU A 29 -12.67 12.39 -9.21
N ASN A 30 -12.03 11.45 -9.92
CA ASN A 30 -12.43 10.05 -9.97
C ASN A 30 -11.35 9.09 -9.42
N PHE A 31 -10.35 9.64 -8.71
CA PHE A 31 -9.29 8.83 -8.11
C PHE A 31 -9.87 7.90 -7.04
N GLU A 32 -9.70 6.60 -7.24
CA GLU A 32 -10.07 5.57 -6.27
C GLU A 32 -8.87 4.66 -5.99
N MET A 33 -8.70 4.24 -4.74
CA MET A 33 -7.75 3.18 -4.44
C MET A 33 -8.38 1.83 -4.76
N LYS A 34 -7.79 1.10 -5.72
CA LYS A 34 -8.12 -0.31 -5.98
C LYS A 34 -8.14 -1.15 -4.70
N GLN A 35 -7.25 -0.85 -3.74
CA GLN A 35 -7.17 -1.55 -2.46
C GLN A 35 -7.39 -0.61 -1.29
N LYS A 36 -8.26 -1.03 -0.35
CA LYS A 36 -8.42 -0.31 0.91
C LYS A 36 -7.29 -0.70 1.86
N PRO A 37 -6.53 0.25 2.43
CA PRO A 37 -5.41 -0.03 3.34
C PRO A 37 -5.93 -0.44 4.72
N THR A 38 -6.51 -1.64 4.78
CA THR A 38 -6.90 -2.30 6.03
C THR A 38 -5.73 -3.11 6.56
N MET A 39 -5.67 -3.35 7.88
CA MET A 39 -4.65 -4.23 8.47
C MET A 39 -4.56 -5.60 7.77
N GLY A 40 -5.71 -6.19 7.43
CA GLY A 40 -5.76 -7.48 6.73
C GLY A 40 -5.12 -7.43 5.35
N TRP A 41 -5.36 -6.36 4.60
CA TRP A 41 -4.72 -6.16 3.30
C TRP A 41 -3.21 -5.95 3.43
N CYS A 42 -2.78 -5.08 4.35
CA CYS A 42 -1.36 -4.80 4.60
C CYS A 42 -0.58 -6.08 4.93
N VAL A 43 -1.08 -6.87 5.89
CA VAL A 43 -0.43 -8.12 6.32
C VAL A 43 -0.42 -9.16 5.20
N SER A 44 -1.50 -9.27 4.43
CA SER A 44 -1.57 -10.20 3.29
C SER A 44 -0.53 -9.86 2.22
N CYS A 45 -0.44 -8.59 1.84
CA CYS A 45 0.55 -8.10 0.88
C CYS A 45 1.99 -8.28 1.41
N HIS A 46 2.24 -7.89 2.66
CA HIS A 46 3.56 -8.06 3.26
C HIS A 46 3.98 -9.53 3.34
N ARG A 47 3.04 -10.44 3.62
CA ARG A 47 3.30 -11.88 3.61
C ARG A 47 3.66 -12.39 2.22
N SER A 48 2.96 -11.97 1.16
CA SER A 48 3.25 -12.42 -0.20
C SER A 48 4.59 -11.89 -0.73
N LYS A 49 5.03 -10.72 -0.27
CA LYS A 49 6.29 -10.08 -0.67
C LYS A 49 7.45 -10.35 0.30
N GLY A 50 7.24 -11.10 1.39
CA GLY A 50 8.26 -11.37 2.40
C GLY A 50 8.69 -10.14 3.21
N ALA A 51 7.84 -9.12 3.30
CA ALA A 51 8.08 -7.89 4.05
C ALA A 51 7.72 -8.05 5.54
N SER A 52 8.19 -7.10 6.36
CA SER A 52 7.96 -7.12 7.81
C SER A 52 6.46 -7.14 8.15
N GLN A 53 6.09 -8.06 9.04
CA GLN A 53 4.75 -8.15 9.64
C GLN A 53 4.80 -7.81 11.14
N ASP A 54 5.93 -7.27 11.61
CA ASP A 54 6.11 -6.91 13.00
C ASP A 54 5.15 -5.77 13.41
N CYS A 55 4.56 -5.90 14.59
CA CYS A 55 3.58 -4.95 15.10
C CYS A 55 4.15 -3.53 15.18
N THR A 56 5.42 -3.39 15.59
CA THR A 56 6.07 -2.09 15.80
C THR A 56 6.51 -1.42 14.50
N ALA A 57 6.72 -2.21 13.45
CA ALA A 57 6.96 -1.67 12.11
C ALA A 57 5.76 -0.85 11.59
N CYS A 58 4.54 -1.21 12.01
CA CYS A 58 3.30 -0.53 11.61
C CYS A 58 2.78 0.45 12.67
N HIS A 59 2.91 0.11 13.96
CA HIS A 59 2.27 0.83 15.07
C HIS A 59 3.27 1.69 15.87
N HIS A 60 3.52 2.92 15.42
CA HIS A 60 4.41 3.89 16.08
C HIS A 60 3.88 5.33 15.99
#